data_AF-A0A1L8PFH4-F1
#
_entry.id   AF-A0A1L8PFH4-F1
#
_cell.length_a   1.000
_cell.length_b   1.000
_cell.length_c   1.000
_cell.angle_alpha   90.00
_cell.angle_beta   90.00
_cell.angle_gamma   90.00
#
_symmetry.space_group_name_H-M   'P 1'
#
loop_
_entity.id
_entity.type
_entity.pdbx_description
1 polymer ?
#
loop_
_entity_poly.entity_id
_entity_poly.type
_entity_poly.pdbx_seq_one_letter_code
_entity_poly.pdbx_strand_id
1 'polypeptide(L)'
;MKLSNFEKSIDPVILERGQAYYNNRFIESIDQFNSSHYIVKITGSKHYTVELKLAADLDTVKDISCDCPYNRGPYCKHIAAALYQLTEKETTTRHQESEVDAQVILESLDKAELVSMLLGLFKTYPFEKDTYLFKYSEETSNAVGPTYFKQKIDEVISSYVHPYQIIGYYDTMHLTDQLEDILDVIAEVKDVPPRF
;
A
#
# COMPACT_ATOMS: atom_id res chain seq x y z
N MET A 1 24.42 3.72 9.70
CA MET A 1 23.88 4.69 8.72
C MET A 1 23.17 5.82 9.46
N LYS A 2 22.90 6.95 8.81
CA LYS A 2 21.98 7.96 9.36
C LYS A 2 20.60 7.81 8.74
N LEU A 3 19.55 8.02 9.51
CA LEU A 3 18.18 8.01 9.05
C LEU A 3 17.97 9.11 7.99
N SER A 4 18.51 10.30 8.22
CA SER A 4 18.42 11.43 7.29
C SER A 4 19.11 11.27 5.92
N ASN A 5 19.91 10.22 5.72
CA ASN A 5 20.61 9.97 4.44
C ASN A 5 20.83 8.49 4.13
N PHE A 6 19.92 7.64 4.60
CA PHE A 6 20.04 6.20 4.52
C PHE A 6 20.17 5.69 3.08
N GLU A 7 19.68 6.45 2.10
CA GLU A 7 19.76 6.18 0.67
C GLU A 7 21.20 6.07 0.15
N LYS A 8 22.17 6.65 0.87
CA LYS A 8 23.60 6.49 0.53
C LYS A 8 24.18 5.14 0.97
N SER A 9 23.46 4.42 1.83
CA SER A 9 23.94 3.20 2.50
C SER A 9 23.25 1.93 2.01
N ILE A 10 22.22 2.04 1.16
CA ILE A 10 21.41 0.92 0.66
C ILE A 10 21.55 0.84 -0.87
N ASP A 11 21.54 -0.37 -1.40
CA ASP A 11 21.59 -0.62 -2.84
C ASP A 11 20.42 0.10 -3.57
N PRO A 12 20.67 0.80 -4.69
CA PRO A 12 19.64 1.55 -5.42
C PRO A 12 18.40 0.73 -5.81
N VAL A 13 18.58 -0.56 -6.17
CA VAL A 13 17.46 -1.43 -6.54
C VAL A 13 16.60 -1.76 -5.31
N ILE A 14 17.21 -1.87 -4.13
CA ILE A 14 16.47 -2.06 -2.88
C ILE A 14 15.76 -0.77 -2.46
N LEU A 15 16.38 0.39 -2.70
CA LEU A 15 15.76 1.69 -2.44
C LEU A 15 14.53 1.92 -3.31
N GLU A 16 14.63 1.69 -4.62
CA GLU A 16 13.50 1.80 -5.54
C GLU A 16 12.33 0.93 -5.10
N ARG A 17 12.61 -0.33 -4.72
CA ARG A 17 11.59 -1.26 -4.23
C ARG A 17 11.00 -0.83 -2.88
N GLY A 18 11.81 -0.29 -1.99
CA GLY A 18 11.32 0.24 -0.71
C GLY A 18 10.47 1.49 -0.88
N GLN A 19 10.85 2.35 -1.81
CA GLN A 19 10.10 3.56 -2.15
C GLN A 19 8.73 3.21 -2.73
N ALA A 20 8.65 2.21 -3.61
CA ALA A 20 7.37 1.69 -4.11
C ALA A 20 6.46 1.22 -2.96
N TYR A 21 7.00 0.50 -1.98
CA TYR A 21 6.23 0.02 -0.83
C TYR A 21 5.70 1.16 0.05
N TYR A 22 6.51 2.19 0.27
CA TYR A 22 6.10 3.38 0.99
C TYR A 22 5.03 4.17 0.22
N ASN A 23 5.22 4.42 -1.08
CA ASN A 23 4.28 5.17 -1.92
C ASN A 23 2.92 4.46 -2.06
N ASN A 24 2.92 3.13 -2.16
CA ASN A 24 1.71 2.32 -2.28
C ASN A 24 1.02 2.05 -0.93
N ARG A 25 1.42 2.72 0.15
CA ARG A 25 0.81 2.62 1.48
C ARG A 25 0.79 1.19 2.06
N PHE A 26 1.79 0.37 1.72
CA PHE A 26 1.95 -0.96 2.33
C PHE A 26 2.45 -0.93 3.78
N ILE A 27 2.55 0.25 4.40
CA ILE A 27 2.90 0.41 5.81
C ILE A 27 1.59 0.49 6.60
N GLU A 28 1.29 -0.56 7.35
CA GLU A 28 0.04 -0.71 8.09
C GLU A 28 0.02 0.12 9.36
N SER A 29 1.13 0.09 10.12
CA SER A 29 1.23 0.81 11.38
C SER A 29 2.68 1.09 11.75
N ILE A 30 2.84 2.12 12.58
CA ILE A 30 4.12 2.50 13.20
C ILE A 30 3.88 2.63 14.70
N ASP A 31 4.37 1.65 15.44
CA ASP A 31 4.32 1.64 16.90
C ASP A 31 5.63 2.19 17.45
N GLN A 32 5.56 3.28 18.20
CA GLN A 32 6.72 3.87 18.87
C GLN A 32 6.76 3.42 20.33
N PHE A 33 7.69 2.54 20.67
CA PHE A 33 7.85 2.06 22.05
C PHE A 33 8.48 3.13 22.96
N ASN A 34 9.40 3.93 22.40
CA ASN A 34 9.96 5.11 23.03
C ASN A 34 10.56 6.03 21.95
N SER A 35 11.13 7.17 22.36
CA SER A 35 11.71 8.16 21.44
C SER A 35 12.75 7.61 20.47
N SER A 36 13.38 6.47 20.76
CA SER A 36 14.45 5.88 19.95
C SER A 36 14.12 4.48 19.40
N HIS A 37 12.92 3.95 19.61
CA HIS A 37 12.56 2.58 19.23
C HIS A 37 11.22 2.53 18.50
N TYR A 38 11.26 2.06 17.26
CA TYR A 38 10.12 1.98 16.36
C TYR A 38 9.91 0.53 15.90
N ILE A 39 8.65 0.12 15.83
CA ILE A 39 8.21 -1.12 15.19
C ILE A 39 7.26 -0.74 14.06
N VAL A 40 7.57 -1.18 12.85
CA VAL A 40 6.80 -0.88 11.65
C VAL A 40 6.23 -2.18 11.09
N LYS A 41 4.92 -2.23 10.90
CA LYS A 41 4.23 -3.36 10.26
C LYS A 41 4.03 -3.05 8.78
N ILE A 42 4.42 -4.00 7.94
CA ILE A 42 4.45 -3.83 6.49
C ILE A 42 3.77 -5.01 5.81
N THR A 43 2.82 -4.72 4.93
CA THR A 43 2.14 -5.68 4.07
C THR A 43 3.08 -6.14 2.96
N GLY A 44 3.08 -7.43 2.67
CA GLY A 44 3.74 -8.05 1.52
C GLY A 44 3.04 -9.38 1.24
N SER A 45 3.78 -10.42 0.83
CA SER A 45 3.19 -11.77 0.72
C SER A 45 2.64 -12.34 2.04
N LYS A 46 2.96 -11.67 3.14
CA LYS A 46 2.38 -11.77 4.48
C LYS A 46 2.76 -10.49 5.23
N HIS A 47 2.27 -10.32 6.44
CA HIS A 47 2.73 -9.25 7.32
C HIS A 47 4.19 -9.47 7.74
N TYR A 48 4.98 -8.41 7.63
CA TYR A 48 6.36 -8.36 8.09
C TYR A 48 6.54 -7.25 9.12
N THR A 49 7.46 -7.47 10.05
CA THR A 49 7.80 -6.54 11.12
C THR A 49 9.22 -6.02 10.92
N VAL A 50 9.37 -4.70 10.91
CA VAL A 50 10.66 -4.01 10.94
C VAL A 50 10.85 -3.39 12.32
N GLU A 51 11.94 -3.74 12.99
CA GLU A 51 12.33 -3.14 14.27
C GLU A 51 13.52 -2.21 14.03
N LEU A 52 13.40 -0.95 14.42
CA LEU A 52 14.43 0.09 14.28
C LEU A 52 14.77 0.71 15.64
N LYS A 53 16.07 0.74 15.97
CA LYS A 53 16.60 1.44 17.14
C LYS A 53 17.57 2.55 16.72
N LEU A 54 17.28 3.77 17.18
CA LEU A 54 18.09 4.96 16.98
C LEU A 54 19.00 5.22 18.19
N ALA A 55 20.07 5.97 17.97
CA ALA A 55 20.88 6.52 19.05
C ALA A 55 20.19 7.72 19.70
N ALA A 56 20.83 8.28 20.73
CA ALA A 56 20.30 9.45 21.45
C ALA A 56 20.19 10.71 20.58
N ASP A 57 20.90 10.76 19.44
CA ASP A 57 20.79 11.84 18.46
C ASP A 57 19.56 11.72 17.54
N LEU A 58 18.74 10.66 17.72
CA LEU A 58 17.54 10.35 16.94
C LEU A 58 17.76 10.28 15.42
N ASP A 59 19.00 10.09 14.98
CA ASP A 59 19.35 10.07 13.56
C ASP A 59 20.32 8.94 13.24
N THR A 60 21.20 8.56 14.18
CA THR A 60 22.07 7.40 13.98
C THR A 60 21.30 6.10 14.20
N VAL A 61 21.19 5.27 13.16
CA VAL A 61 20.62 3.92 13.26
C VAL A 61 21.62 3.00 13.97
N LYS A 62 21.26 2.53 15.17
CA LYS A 62 22.06 1.58 15.97
C LYS A 62 21.79 0.15 15.57
N ASP A 63 20.52 -0.18 15.38
CA ASP A 63 20.07 -1.52 15.03
C ASP A 63 18.84 -1.43 14.13
N ILE A 64 18.76 -2.32 13.16
CA ILE A 64 17.65 -2.42 12.24
C ILE A 64 17.51 -3.85 11.76
N SER A 65 16.32 -4.40 11.85
CA SER A 65 16.05 -5.77 11.44
C SER A 65 14.65 -5.90 10.84
N CYS A 66 14.48 -6.93 10.03
CA CYS A 66 13.20 -7.30 9.47
C CYS A 66 13.05 -8.83 9.52
N ASP A 67 11.88 -9.31 9.89
CA ASP A 67 11.54 -10.74 9.95
C ASP A 67 11.30 -11.38 8.56
N CYS A 68 11.49 -10.62 7.47
CA CYS A 68 11.31 -11.13 6.13
C CYS A 68 12.40 -12.13 5.73
N PRO A 69 12.09 -13.15 4.91
CA PRO A 69 13.04 -14.22 4.54
C PRO A 69 14.14 -13.77 3.56
N TYR A 70 14.23 -12.48 3.26
CA TYR A 70 15.23 -11.94 2.35
C TYR A 70 16.64 -12.06 2.95
N ASN A 71 17.54 -12.77 2.27
CA ASN A 71 18.88 -13.10 2.77
C ASN A 71 20.03 -12.66 1.83
N ARG A 72 19.73 -11.86 0.80
CA ARG A 72 20.73 -11.43 -0.22
C ARG A 72 21.50 -10.16 0.18
N GLY A 73 21.41 -9.75 1.44
CA GLY A 73 22.08 -8.58 1.96
C GLY A 73 21.50 -8.12 3.30
N PRO A 74 22.11 -7.10 3.93
CA PRO A 74 21.70 -6.59 5.23
C PRO A 74 20.38 -5.81 5.22
N TYR A 75 19.96 -5.30 4.05
CA TYR A 75 18.77 -4.48 3.91
C TYR A 75 17.82 -5.07 2.88
N CYS A 76 16.55 -5.14 3.25
CA CYS A 76 15.46 -5.52 2.37
C CYS A 76 14.63 -4.29 1.99
N LYS A 77 13.72 -4.46 1.04
CA LYS A 77 12.76 -3.42 0.64
C LYS A 77 11.88 -2.93 1.80
N HIS A 78 11.50 -3.80 2.74
CA HIS A 78 10.68 -3.41 3.90
C HIS A 78 11.45 -2.47 4.85
N ILE A 79 12.74 -2.77 5.06
CA ILE A 79 13.64 -1.87 5.79
C ILE A 79 13.71 -0.51 5.11
N ALA A 80 13.92 -0.48 3.79
CA ALA A 80 13.97 0.77 3.05
C ALA A 80 12.63 1.55 3.13
N ALA A 81 11.48 0.87 3.02
CA ALA A 81 10.16 1.48 3.17
C ALA A 81 9.94 2.08 4.57
N ALA A 82 10.32 1.36 5.63
CA ALA A 82 10.26 1.85 7.00
C ALA A 82 11.12 3.10 7.19
N LEU A 83 12.33 3.14 6.61
CA LEU A 83 13.22 4.28 6.69
C LEU A 83 12.65 5.52 5.96
N TYR A 84 12.02 5.36 4.79
CA TYR A 84 11.32 6.45 4.11
C TYR A 84 10.24 7.05 5.01
N GLN A 85 9.38 6.20 5.56
CA GLN A 85 8.26 6.63 6.39
C GLN A 85 8.69 7.34 7.68
N LEU A 86 9.76 6.85 8.31
CA LEU A 86 10.28 7.45 9.55
C LEU A 86 11.04 8.76 9.29
N THR A 87 11.70 8.87 8.14
CA THR A 87 12.34 10.13 7.71
C THR A 87 11.29 11.22 7.48
N GLU A 88 10.17 10.87 6.83
CA GLU A 88 9.05 11.80 6.67
C GLU A 88 8.42 12.18 8.01
N LYS A 89 8.24 11.21 8.93
CA LYS A 89 7.73 11.46 10.28
C LYS A 89 8.61 12.43 11.08
N GLU A 90 9.93 12.36 10.96
CA GLU A 90 10.85 13.32 11.61
C GLU A 90 10.80 14.72 10.96
N THR A 91 10.51 14.80 9.65
CA THR A 91 10.29 16.11 8.99
C THR A 91 8.94 16.73 9.35
N THR A 92 7.90 15.91 9.52
CA THR A 92 6.56 16.35 9.91
C THR A 92 6.46 16.63 11.40
N THR A 93 7.12 15.89 12.29
CA THR A 93 7.12 16.18 13.76
C THR A 93 7.81 17.49 14.15
N ARG A 94 8.58 18.14 13.24
CA ARG A 94 9.06 19.53 13.42
C ARG A 94 8.02 20.59 13.09
N HIS A 95 6.92 20.21 12.45
CA HIS A 95 5.70 20.99 12.35
C HIS A 95 4.64 20.30 13.21
N GLN A 96 4.27 20.91 14.33
CA GLN A 96 3.01 20.57 14.97
C GLN A 96 1.88 20.84 13.97
N GLU A 97 1.52 19.86 13.15
CA GLU A 97 0.23 19.85 12.48
C GLU A 97 -0.77 19.46 13.55
N SER A 98 -1.63 20.42 13.89
CA SER A 98 -3.00 20.09 14.24
C SER A 98 -3.49 19.17 13.12
N GLU A 99 -3.56 17.87 13.41
CA GLU A 99 -4.15 16.89 12.51
C GLU A 99 -5.58 17.39 12.27
N VAL A 100 -5.80 18.02 11.13
CA VAL A 100 -7.15 18.43 10.77
C VAL A 100 -7.83 17.14 10.43
N ASP A 101 -8.66 16.68 11.36
CA ASP A 101 -9.37 15.42 11.24
C ASP A 101 -10.11 15.39 9.91
N ALA A 102 -9.65 14.52 9.01
CA ALA A 102 -10.23 14.38 7.68
C ALA A 102 -11.71 14.05 7.78
N GLN A 103 -12.14 13.31 8.80
CA GLN A 103 -13.54 13.04 9.04
C GLN A 103 -14.32 14.34 9.31
N VAL A 104 -13.78 15.24 10.14
CA VAL A 104 -14.42 16.55 10.44
C VAL A 104 -14.55 17.40 9.17
N ILE A 105 -13.53 17.41 8.31
CA ILE A 105 -13.61 18.14 7.03
C ILE A 105 -14.67 17.50 6.14
N LEU A 106 -14.62 16.18 5.93
CA LEU A 106 -15.53 15.47 5.03
C LEU A 106 -16.99 15.56 5.50
N GLU A 107 -17.24 15.53 6.81
CA GLU A 107 -18.58 15.72 7.37
C GLU A 107 -19.09 17.16 7.24
N SER A 108 -18.19 18.14 7.10
CA SER A 108 -18.55 19.54 6.87
C SER A 108 -18.89 19.87 5.41
N LEU A 109 -18.46 19.02 4.47
CA LEU A 109 -18.75 19.18 3.04
C LEU A 109 -20.19 18.77 2.75
N ASP A 110 -20.80 19.44 1.77
CA ASP A 110 -22.11 19.01 1.30
C ASP A 110 -22.00 17.76 0.42
N LYS A 111 -23.16 17.10 0.18
CA LYS A 111 -23.19 15.88 -0.62
C LYS A 111 -22.68 16.09 -2.05
N ALA A 112 -22.92 17.26 -2.66
CA ALA A 112 -22.50 17.53 -4.02
C ALA A 112 -20.97 17.68 -4.11
N GLU A 113 -20.36 18.33 -3.13
CA GLU A 113 -18.91 18.47 -2.98
C GLU A 113 -18.24 17.11 -2.77
N LEU A 114 -18.77 16.28 -1.87
CA LEU A 114 -18.28 14.92 -1.64
C LEU A 114 -18.36 14.06 -2.89
N VAL A 115 -19.48 14.11 -3.62
CA VAL A 115 -19.65 13.38 -4.88
C VAL A 115 -18.67 13.87 -5.94
N SER A 116 -18.48 15.19 -6.07
CA SER A 116 -17.53 15.78 -7.01
C SER A 116 -16.09 15.35 -6.71
N MET A 117 -15.70 15.37 -5.44
CA MET A 117 -14.38 14.92 -4.98
C MET A 117 -14.17 13.43 -5.27
N LEU A 118 -15.14 12.57 -4.95
CA LEU A 118 -15.08 11.14 -5.21
C LEU A 118 -14.99 10.83 -6.71
N LEU A 119 -15.74 11.55 -7.54
CA LEU A 119 -15.63 11.43 -9.01
C LEU A 119 -14.27 11.89 -9.54
N GLY A 120 -13.65 12.88 -8.91
CA GLY A 120 -12.27 13.29 -9.20
C GLY A 120 -11.25 12.18 -8.89
N LEU A 121 -11.42 11.53 -7.74
CA LEU A 121 -10.60 10.37 -7.35
C LEU A 121 -10.79 9.21 -8.34
N PHE A 122 -12.02 8.87 -8.70
CA PHE A 122 -12.32 7.79 -9.65
C PHE A 122 -11.80 8.03 -11.07
N LYS A 123 -11.60 9.29 -11.48
CA LYS A 123 -10.92 9.61 -12.74
C LYS A 123 -9.41 9.35 -12.67
N THR A 124 -8.83 9.57 -11.50
CA THR A 124 -7.39 9.40 -11.23
C THR A 124 -7.04 7.93 -10.97
N TYR A 125 -7.98 7.20 -10.38
CA TYR A 125 -7.83 5.85 -9.85
C TYR A 125 -8.98 4.96 -10.37
N PRO A 126 -8.91 4.50 -11.64
CA PRO A 126 -10.01 3.79 -12.30
C PRO A 126 -10.30 2.41 -11.70
N PHE A 127 -9.32 1.79 -11.06
CA PHE A 127 -9.49 0.47 -10.44
C PHE A 127 -10.32 0.58 -9.16
N GLU A 128 -9.99 1.55 -8.31
CA GLU A 128 -10.66 1.89 -7.07
C GLU A 128 -12.11 2.32 -7.32
N LYS A 129 -12.36 2.99 -8.45
CA LYS A 129 -13.72 3.26 -8.95
C LYS A 129 -14.49 1.97 -9.15
N ASP A 130 -13.95 1.01 -9.89
CA ASP A 130 -14.64 -0.24 -10.21
C ASP A 130 -14.95 -1.03 -8.94
N THR A 131 -13.99 -1.12 -8.01
CA THR A 131 -14.15 -1.72 -6.68
C THR A 131 -15.23 -1.02 -5.83
N TYR A 132 -15.24 0.31 -5.82
CA TYR A 132 -16.20 1.08 -5.03
C TYR A 132 -17.62 1.00 -5.61
N LEU A 133 -17.76 1.12 -6.94
CA LEU A 133 -19.04 0.93 -7.61
C LEU A 133 -19.58 -0.48 -7.39
N PHE A 134 -18.69 -1.47 -7.36
CA PHE A 134 -19.03 -2.84 -7.06
C PHE A 134 -19.63 -3.00 -5.65
N LYS A 135 -18.94 -2.48 -4.63
CA LYS A 135 -19.33 -2.57 -3.22
C LYS A 135 -20.71 -1.96 -2.92
N TYR A 136 -21.11 -0.92 -3.63
CA TYR A 136 -22.31 -0.12 -3.31
C TYR A 136 -23.45 -0.22 -4.32
N SER A 137 -23.34 -1.03 -5.38
CA SER A 137 -24.43 -1.21 -6.35
C SER A 137 -25.26 -2.46 -6.05
N GLU A 138 -26.44 -2.29 -5.44
CA GLU A 138 -27.40 -3.40 -5.28
C GLU A 138 -27.98 -3.89 -6.63
N GLU A 139 -28.01 -3.02 -7.66
CA GLU A 139 -28.65 -3.29 -8.95
C GLU A 139 -27.75 -3.92 -10.03
N THR A 140 -26.44 -4.08 -9.80
CA THR A 140 -25.55 -4.77 -10.76
C THR A 140 -25.43 -6.28 -10.54
N SER A 141 -26.27 -6.85 -9.66
CA SER A 141 -26.31 -8.28 -9.34
C SER A 141 -26.56 -9.20 -10.55
N ASN A 142 -27.08 -8.68 -11.67
CA ASN A 142 -27.20 -9.44 -12.93
C ASN A 142 -26.06 -9.18 -13.93
N ALA A 143 -25.24 -8.14 -13.73
CA ALA A 143 -24.11 -7.80 -14.61
C ALA A 143 -22.77 -8.29 -14.06
N VAL A 144 -22.64 -8.44 -12.73
CA VAL A 144 -21.42 -8.87 -12.07
C VAL A 144 -21.56 -10.30 -11.57
N GLY A 145 -21.26 -11.23 -12.48
CA GLY A 145 -21.14 -12.67 -12.19
C GLY A 145 -19.76 -13.20 -12.58
N PRO A 146 -19.59 -14.53 -12.62
CA PRO A 146 -18.32 -15.16 -13.03
C PRO A 146 -17.77 -14.64 -14.36
N THR A 147 -18.64 -14.24 -15.29
CA THR A 147 -18.27 -13.66 -16.59
C THR A 147 -17.59 -12.30 -16.46
N TYR A 148 -18.05 -11.43 -15.56
CA TYR A 148 -17.44 -10.12 -15.32
C TYR A 148 -16.06 -10.27 -14.68
N PHE A 149 -15.95 -11.09 -13.63
CA PHE A 149 -14.67 -11.34 -12.98
C PHE A 149 -13.66 -11.97 -13.94
N LYS A 150 -14.11 -12.90 -14.79
CA LYS A 150 -13.27 -13.44 -15.86
C LYS A 150 -12.76 -12.35 -16.79
N GLN A 151 -13.65 -11.49 -17.30
CA GLN A 151 -13.24 -10.37 -18.17
C GLN A 151 -12.24 -9.44 -17.48
N LYS A 152 -12.45 -9.12 -16.20
CA LYS A 152 -11.57 -8.23 -15.45
C LYS A 152 -10.19 -8.85 -15.18
N ILE A 153 -10.16 -10.13 -14.82
CA ILE A 153 -8.90 -10.90 -14.68
C ILE A 153 -8.16 -10.93 -16.02
N ASP A 154 -8.87 -11.18 -17.12
CA ASP A 154 -8.29 -11.22 -18.47
C ASP A 154 -7.72 -9.84 -18.86
N GLU A 155 -8.41 -8.73 -18.55
CA GLU A 155 -7.93 -7.37 -18.78
C GLU A 155 -6.65 -7.05 -17.98
N VAL A 156 -6.67 -7.35 -16.68
CA VAL A 156 -5.51 -7.12 -15.79
C VAL A 156 -4.33 -7.93 -16.28
N ILE A 157 -4.47 -9.24 -16.52
CA ILE A 157 -3.38 -10.08 -17.05
C ILE A 157 -2.87 -9.51 -18.36
N SER A 158 -3.76 -9.18 -19.30
CA SER A 158 -3.38 -8.68 -20.63
C SER A 158 -2.60 -7.36 -20.56
N SER A 159 -2.85 -6.52 -19.55
CA SER A 159 -2.12 -5.26 -19.37
C SER A 159 -0.64 -5.43 -18.98
N TYR A 160 -0.27 -6.60 -18.43
CA TYR A 160 1.11 -6.92 -18.02
C TYR A 160 1.80 -7.93 -18.95
N VAL A 161 1.09 -8.44 -19.96
CA VAL A 161 1.64 -9.38 -20.94
C VAL A 161 2.40 -8.59 -22.01
N HIS A 162 3.72 -8.73 -22.03
CA HIS A 162 4.60 -8.12 -23.03
C HIS A 162 4.48 -8.82 -24.40
N PRO A 163 5.02 -8.23 -25.50
CA PRO A 163 4.87 -8.74 -26.87
C PRO A 163 5.27 -10.21 -27.09
N TYR A 164 6.06 -10.80 -26.19
CA TYR A 164 6.46 -12.21 -26.22
C TYR A 164 5.52 -13.16 -25.46
N GLN A 165 4.34 -12.68 -25.03
CA GLN A 165 3.41 -13.43 -24.16
C GLN A 165 4.00 -13.80 -22.80
N ILE A 166 4.93 -12.98 -22.30
CA ILE A 166 5.60 -13.20 -21.02
C ILE A 166 5.30 -12.01 -20.12
N ILE A 167 4.93 -12.29 -18.89
CA ILE A 167 4.83 -11.28 -17.83
C ILE A 167 6.24 -11.10 -17.26
N GLY A 168 6.73 -9.86 -17.24
CA GLY A 168 8.05 -9.55 -16.70
C GLY A 168 8.14 -9.93 -15.22
N TYR A 169 9.33 -10.31 -14.76
CA TYR A 169 9.55 -10.66 -13.34
C TYR A 169 9.15 -9.52 -12.38
N TYR A 170 9.39 -8.27 -12.79
CA TYR A 170 9.01 -7.07 -12.03
C TYR A 170 7.51 -6.76 -12.13
N ASP A 171 6.92 -6.99 -13.30
CA ASP A 171 5.48 -6.83 -13.54
C ASP A 171 4.63 -7.85 -12.79
N THR A 172 5.22 -9.01 -12.49
CA THR A 172 4.54 -10.10 -11.77
C THR A 172 4.06 -9.64 -10.39
N MET A 173 4.80 -8.75 -9.71
CA MET A 173 4.42 -8.24 -8.38
C MET A 173 3.16 -7.34 -8.46
N HIS A 174 3.17 -6.38 -9.39
CA HIS A 174 2.02 -5.48 -9.58
C HIS A 174 0.80 -6.23 -10.12
N LEU A 175 1.03 -7.24 -10.97
CA LEU A 175 0.00 -8.16 -11.40
C LEU A 175 -0.59 -8.93 -10.22
N THR A 176 0.23 -9.49 -9.33
CA THR A 176 -0.28 -10.25 -8.18
C THR A 176 -1.07 -9.37 -7.22
N ASP A 177 -0.62 -8.14 -6.96
CA ASP A 177 -1.33 -7.19 -6.09
C ASP A 177 -2.73 -6.87 -6.67
N GLN A 178 -2.80 -6.55 -7.97
CA GLN A 178 -4.10 -6.25 -8.62
C GLN A 178 -5.03 -7.46 -8.74
N LEU A 179 -4.47 -8.67 -8.84
CA LEU A 179 -5.28 -9.90 -8.81
C LEU A 179 -5.77 -10.22 -7.40
N GLU A 180 -5.00 -9.89 -6.35
CA GLU A 180 -5.40 -10.03 -4.95
C GLU A 180 -6.59 -9.11 -4.63
N ASP A 181 -6.54 -7.85 -5.06
CA ASP A 181 -7.66 -6.92 -4.93
C ASP A 181 -8.96 -7.45 -5.57
N ILE A 182 -8.86 -8.07 -6.76
CA ILE A 182 -10.02 -8.71 -7.42
C ILE A 182 -10.53 -9.91 -6.60
N LEU A 183 -9.64 -10.69 -6.00
CA LEU A 183 -10.01 -11.84 -5.18
C LEU A 183 -10.70 -11.42 -3.87
N ASP A 184 -10.24 -10.35 -3.24
CA ASP A 184 -10.88 -9.77 -2.05
C ASP A 184 -12.31 -9.33 -2.36
N VAL A 185 -12.49 -8.66 -3.50
CA VAL A 185 -13.82 -8.30 -4.01
C VAL A 185 -14.66 -9.55 -4.22
N ILE A 186 -14.15 -10.59 -4.90
CA ILE A 186 -14.89 -11.86 -5.11
C ILE A 186 -15.28 -12.53 -3.78
N ALA A 187 -14.43 -12.44 -2.76
CA ALA A 187 -14.69 -13.03 -1.45
C ALA A 187 -15.87 -12.34 -0.75
N GLU A 188 -15.97 -11.00 -0.83
CA GLU A 188 -17.10 -10.23 -0.29
C GLU A 188 -18.44 -10.58 -0.97
N VAL A 189 -18.42 -11.05 -2.22
CA VAL A 189 -19.63 -11.41 -2.99
C VAL A 189 -20.19 -12.78 -2.64
N LYS A 190 -19.34 -13.72 -2.22
CA LYS A 190 -19.76 -15.09 -1.93
C LYS A 190 -20.63 -15.24 -0.66
N ASP A 191 -20.72 -14.19 0.16
CA ASP A 191 -21.61 -14.14 1.32
C ASP A 191 -23.07 -13.76 0.99
N VAL A 192 -23.45 -13.69 -0.29
CA VAL A 192 -24.87 -13.66 -0.67
C VAL A 192 -25.43 -15.09 -0.58
N PRO A 193 -26.29 -15.42 0.40
CA PRO A 193 -26.85 -16.76 0.52
C PRO A 193 -27.62 -17.14 -0.75
N PRO A 194 -27.62 -18.43 -1.15
CA PRO A 194 -28.42 -18.87 -2.27
C PRO A 194 -29.88 -18.55 -1.97
N ARG A 195 -30.47 -17.68 -2.80
CA ARG A 195 -31.92 -17.45 -2.80
C ARG A 195 -32.58 -18.74 -3.31
N PHE A 196 -33.09 -19.54 -2.39
CA PHE A 196 -34.14 -20.52 -2.68
C PHE A 196 -35.50 -19.82 -2.68
#